data_AF-A0A0M8RJW8-F1
#
_entry.id   AF-A0A0M8RJW8-F1
#
_cell.length_a   1.000
_cell.length_b   1.000
_cell.length_c   1.000
_cell.angle_alpha   90.00
_cell.angle_beta   90.00
_cell.angle_gamma   90.00
#
_symmetry.space_group_name_H-M   'P 1'
#
loop_
_entity.id
_entity.type
_entity.pdbx_description
1 polymer ?
#
loop_
_entity_poly.entity_id
_entity_poly.type
_entity_poly.pdbx_seq_one_letter_code
_entity_poly.pdbx_strand_id
1 'polypeptide(L)'
;MSNQPPPELPPEDGPSITAHVTATGATADYLRRLAAVTGQSPEAVTIQWAAGQVVVPDTALGGDPAVPDWPTLFDGPPDLSEHTHAYLRR
;
A
#
# COMPACT_ATOMS: atom_id res chain seq x y z
N MET A 1 6.71 50.57 -24.22
CA MET A 1 5.66 49.56 -24.38
C MET A 1 6.32 48.28 -24.84
N SER A 2 6.22 47.20 -24.07
CA SER A 2 6.90 45.94 -24.37
C SER A 2 6.05 45.11 -25.33
N ASN A 3 6.54 44.87 -26.54
CA ASN A 3 5.91 44.03 -27.57
C ASN A 3 6.26 42.54 -27.40
N GLN A 4 6.41 42.06 -26.15
CA GLN A 4 6.72 40.65 -25.94
C GLN A 4 5.42 39.84 -26.15
N PRO A 5 5.40 38.90 -27.11
CA PRO A 5 4.26 38.02 -27.26
C PRO A 5 4.08 37.21 -25.96
N PRO A 6 2.83 36.94 -25.56
CA PRO A 6 2.58 36.12 -24.38
C PRO A 6 3.28 34.77 -24.53
N PRO A 7 3.85 34.21 -23.44
CA PRO A 7 4.50 32.90 -23.50
C PRO A 7 3.49 31.86 -23.99
N GLU A 8 3.89 31.05 -24.96
CA GLU A 8 3.10 29.90 -25.39
C GLU A 8 2.86 28.99 -24.18
N LEU A 9 1.60 28.80 -23.83
CA LEU A 9 1.20 27.80 -22.86
C LEU A 9 1.52 26.42 -23.46
N PRO A 10 2.07 25.48 -22.66
CA PRO A 10 2.25 24.11 -23.14
C PRO A 10 0.89 23.58 -23.65
N PRO A 11 0.88 22.80 -24.74
CA PRO A 11 -0.36 22.22 -25.25
C PRO A 11 -1.03 21.42 -24.14
N GLU A 12 -2.31 21.70 -23.88
CA GLU A 12 -3.09 21.07 -22.80
C GLU A 12 -3.28 19.56 -23.04
N ASP A 13 -3.09 19.10 -24.28
CA ASP A 13 -3.26 17.71 -24.70
C ASP A 13 -1.94 16.94 -24.75
N GLY A 14 -1.35 16.73 -23.57
CA GLY A 14 -0.34 15.67 -23.38
C GLY A 14 -0.97 14.27 -23.54
N PRO A 15 -0.15 13.21 -23.71
CA PRO A 15 -0.68 11.86 -23.77
C PRO A 15 -1.44 11.52 -22.49
N SER A 16 -2.73 11.23 -22.62
CA SER A 16 -3.62 10.92 -21.50
C SER A 16 -4.04 9.45 -21.52
N ILE A 17 -4.30 8.91 -20.33
CA ILE A 17 -4.80 7.55 -20.13
C ILE A 17 -6.02 7.63 -19.21
N THR A 18 -7.12 7.01 -19.61
CA THR A 18 -8.32 6.87 -18.78
C THR A 18 -8.51 5.40 -18.42
N ALA A 19 -8.72 5.10 -17.14
CA ALA A 19 -8.99 3.77 -16.65
C ALA A 19 -10.28 3.76 -15.81
N HIS A 20 -11.10 2.73 -16.00
CA HIS A 20 -12.27 2.47 -15.17
C HIS A 20 -11.97 1.30 -14.25
N VAL A 21 -12.08 1.51 -12.94
CA VAL A 21 -11.79 0.50 -11.93
C VAL A 21 -13.05 0.26 -11.12
N THR A 22 -13.37 -1.01 -10.88
CA THR A 22 -14.47 -1.42 -10.01
C THR A 22 -13.94 -2.43 -9.00
N ALA A 23 -13.93 -2.06 -7.72
CA ALA A 23 -13.68 -2.98 -6.63
C ALA A 23 -15.01 -3.53 -6.11
N THR A 24 -15.06 -4.83 -5.83
CA THR A 24 -16.25 -5.52 -5.32
C THR A 24 -15.90 -6.38 -4.10
N GLY A 25 -16.93 -6.86 -3.39
CA GLY A 25 -16.76 -7.77 -2.25
C GLY A 25 -15.86 -7.21 -1.14
N ALA A 26 -15.07 -8.09 -0.53
CA ALA A 26 -14.18 -7.75 0.59
C ALA A 26 -13.17 -6.64 0.25
N THR A 27 -12.70 -6.58 -0.99
CA THR A 27 -11.81 -5.53 -1.48
C THR A 27 -12.47 -4.15 -1.39
N ALA A 28 -13.73 -4.02 -1.83
CA ALA A 28 -14.46 -2.75 -1.73
C ALA A 28 -14.64 -2.30 -0.28
N ASP A 29 -14.96 -3.23 0.62
CA ASP A 29 -15.14 -2.93 2.04
C ASP A 29 -13.83 -2.55 2.72
N TYR A 30 -12.72 -3.21 2.35
CA TYR A 30 -11.38 -2.85 2.80
C TYR A 30 -11.02 -1.43 2.38
N LEU A 31 -11.15 -1.10 1.09
CA LEU A 31 -10.77 0.21 0.55
C LEU A 31 -11.61 1.33 1.18
N ARG A 32 -12.92 1.10 1.42
CA ARG A 32 -13.78 2.05 2.14
C ARG A 32 -13.31 2.31 3.57
N ARG A 33 -12.96 1.25 4.31
CA ARG A 33 -12.46 1.38 5.69
C ARG A 33 -11.11 2.05 5.73
N LEU A 34 -10.20 1.68 4.83
CA LEU A 34 -8.89 2.29 4.72
C LEU A 34 -9.03 3.80 4.45
N ALA A 35 -9.87 4.18 3.48
CA ALA A 35 -10.18 5.58 3.20
C ALA A 35 -10.69 6.34 4.44
N ALA A 36 -11.59 5.75 5.21
CA ALA A 36 -12.09 6.35 6.44
C ALA A 36 -10.99 6.55 7.51
N VAL A 37 -10.08 5.58 7.67
CA VAL A 37 -8.97 5.65 8.65
C VAL A 37 -7.88 6.62 8.21
N THR A 38 -7.60 6.72 6.91
CA THR A 38 -6.58 7.63 6.37
C THR A 38 -7.10 9.03 6.07
N GLY A 39 -8.41 9.27 6.21
CA GLY A 39 -9.04 10.54 5.89
C GLY A 39 -9.03 10.86 4.39
N GLN A 40 -8.86 9.85 3.54
CA GLN A 40 -8.87 9.97 2.08
C GLN A 40 -10.27 9.64 1.53
N SER A 41 -10.51 9.98 0.26
CA SER A 41 -11.72 9.54 -0.43
C SER A 41 -11.57 8.07 -0.88
N PRO A 42 -12.68 7.30 -0.95
CA PRO A 42 -12.65 5.94 -1.48
C PRO A 42 -12.07 5.85 -2.89
N GLU A 43 -12.31 6.84 -3.73
CA GLU A 43 -11.79 6.92 -5.10
C GLU A 43 -10.27 7.03 -5.11
N ALA A 44 -9.69 7.91 -4.29
CA ALA A 44 -8.24 8.10 -4.20
C ALA A 44 -7.54 6.80 -3.77
N VAL A 45 -8.07 6.12 -2.76
CA VAL A 45 -7.52 4.85 -2.27
C VAL A 45 -7.69 3.74 -3.30
N THR A 46 -8.80 3.73 -4.06
CA THR A 46 -9.03 2.77 -5.15
C THR A 46 -8.04 2.95 -6.29
N ILE A 47 -7.71 4.20 -6.64
CA ILE A 47 -6.67 4.50 -7.65
C ILE A 47 -5.31 4.02 -7.16
N GLN A 48 -4.96 4.29 -5.89
CA GLN A 48 -3.70 3.82 -5.29
C GLN A 48 -3.61 2.29 -5.27
N TRP A 49 -4.69 1.59 -4.96
CA TRP A 49 -4.76 0.13 -5.07
C TRP A 49 -4.58 -0.35 -6.50
N ALA A 50 -5.29 0.22 -7.47
CA ALA A 50 -5.16 -0.13 -8.89
C ALA A 50 -3.75 0.15 -9.43
N ALA A 51 -3.06 1.16 -8.88
CA ALA A 51 -1.67 1.47 -9.18
C ALA A 51 -0.65 0.58 -8.42
N GLY A 52 -1.11 -0.38 -7.62
CA GLY A 52 -0.26 -1.28 -6.84
C GLY A 52 0.43 -0.63 -5.64
N GLN A 53 0.01 0.58 -5.25
CA GLN A 53 0.58 1.31 -4.11
C GLN A 53 -0.05 0.90 -2.78
N VAL A 54 -1.25 0.32 -2.82
CA VAL A 54 -1.96 -0.23 -1.67
C VAL A 54 -2.19 -1.72 -1.91
N VAL A 55 -1.81 -2.54 -0.94
CA VAL A 55 -2.08 -3.98 -0.95
C VAL A 55 -3.34 -4.22 -0.13
N VAL A 56 -4.35 -4.84 -0.75
CA VAL A 56 -5.52 -5.35 -0.03
C VAL A 56 -5.18 -6.79 0.38
N PRO A 57 -5.15 -7.11 1.68
CA PRO A 57 -4.88 -8.47 2.13
C PRO A 57 -6.00 -9.41 1.65
N ASP A 58 -5.64 -10.64 1.28
CA ASP A 58 -6.62 -11.71 1.02
C ASP A 58 -7.34 -12.17 2.29
N THR A 59 -6.84 -11.77 3.47
CA THR A 59 -7.50 -11.98 4.75
C THR A 59 -8.39 -10.79 5.11
N ALA A 60 -9.56 -11.06 5.67
CA ALA A 60 -10.45 -10.01 6.17
C ALA A 60 -9.70 -9.13 7.20
N LEU A 61 -10.01 -7.83 7.24
CA LEU A 61 -9.50 -6.92 8.28
C LEU A 61 -9.86 -7.45 9.67
N GLY A 62 -8.84 -7.78 10.47
CA GLY A 62 -9.00 -8.39 11.79
C GLY A 62 -9.05 -9.93 11.78
N GLY A 63 -8.89 -10.56 10.62
CA GLY A 63 -8.56 -11.97 10.51
C GLY A 63 -7.12 -12.21 10.97
N ASP A 64 -6.88 -13.39 11.55
CA ASP A 64 -5.53 -13.79 11.93
C ASP A 64 -4.66 -13.79 10.66
N PRO A 65 -3.56 -13.01 10.60
CA PRO A 65 -2.66 -13.09 9.46
C PRO A 65 -2.25 -14.54 9.29
N ALA A 66 -2.19 -15.01 8.04
CA ALA A 66 -1.56 -16.30 7.75
C ALA A 66 -0.11 -16.17 8.25
N VAL A 67 0.14 -16.69 9.45
CA VAL A 67 1.44 -16.67 10.09
C VAL A 67 2.32 -17.47 9.14
N PRO A 68 3.29 -16.84 8.42
CA PRO A 68 4.21 -17.60 7.63
C PRO A 68 4.89 -18.60 8.57
N ASP A 69 5.26 -19.76 8.06
CA ASP A 69 5.91 -20.79 8.87
C ASP A 69 7.30 -20.27 9.31
N TRP A 70 7.34 -19.43 10.34
CA TRP A 70 8.52 -18.72 10.86
C TRP A 70 9.75 -19.62 11.07
N PRO A 71 9.60 -20.90 11.49
CA PRO A 71 10.73 -21.82 11.57
C PRO A 71 11.46 -22.01 10.23
N THR A 72 10.78 -21.87 9.09
CA THR A 72 11.40 -22.02 7.77
C THR A 72 12.12 -20.77 7.28
N LEU A 73 11.81 -19.59 7.85
CA LEU A 73 12.42 -18.32 7.45
C LEU A 73 13.70 -18.01 8.21
N PHE A 74 13.91 -18.67 9.35
CA PHE A 74 15.08 -18.49 10.20
C PHE A 74 15.68 -19.84 10.58
N ASP A 75 16.66 -20.30 9.80
CA ASP A 75 17.68 -21.27 10.25
C ASP A 75 18.64 -20.54 11.22
N GLY A 76 18.09 -20.06 12.33
CA GLY A 76 18.90 -19.49 13.40
C GLY A 76 19.79 -20.58 14.02
N PRO A 77 21.03 -20.26 14.44
CA PRO A 77 21.82 -21.20 15.22
C PRO A 77 20.98 -21.70 16.41
N PRO A 78 20.97 -23.01 16.71
CA PRO A 78 20.14 -23.59 17.78
C PRO A 78 20.41 -22.95 19.16
N ASP A 79 21.55 -22.27 19.27
CA ASP A 79 22.10 -21.66 20.48
C ASP A 79 21.31 -20.45 21.02
N LEU A 80 20.49 -19.79 20.20
CA LEU A 80 19.84 -18.52 20.61
C LEU A 80 18.70 -18.72 21.62
N SER A 81 17.91 -19.79 21.49
CA SER A 81 16.84 -20.10 22.45
C SER A 81 17.41 -20.60 23.78
N GLU A 82 18.53 -21.34 23.74
CA GLU A 82 19.18 -21.89 24.94
C GLU A 82 19.96 -20.83 25.73
N HIS A 83 20.61 -19.90 25.05
CA HIS A 83 21.49 -18.90 25.68
C HIS A 83 20.91 -17.49 25.78
N THR A 84 19.59 -17.33 25.58
CA THR A 84 18.90 -16.03 25.66
C THR A 84 19.29 -15.25 26.93
N HIS A 85 19.35 -15.92 28.09
CA HIS A 85 19.72 -15.29 29.36
C HIS A 85 21.19 -14.86 29.45
N ALA A 86 22.10 -15.53 28.74
CA ALA A 86 23.52 -15.19 28.71
C ALA A 86 23.78 -13.96 27.84
N TYR A 87 23.10 -13.85 26.69
CA TYR A 87 23.21 -12.70 25.80
C TYR A 87 22.54 -11.42 26.35
N LEU A 88 21.57 -11.56 27.25
CA LEU A 88 20.87 -10.43 27.87
C LEU A 88 21.54 -9.88 29.14
N ARG A 89 22.58 -10.55 29.65
CA ARG A 89 23.39 -10.02 30.77
C ARG A 89 24.50 -9.13 30.22
N ARG A 90 24.31 -7.81 30.37
CA ARG A 90 25.35 -6.80 30.23
C ARG A 90 26.24 -6.73 31.48
#